data_AF-A0A4U8T860-F1
#
_entry.id   AF-A0A4U8T860-F1
#
_cell.length_a   1.000
_cell.length_b   1.000
_cell.length_c   1.000
_cell.angle_alpha   90.00
_cell.angle_beta   90.00
_cell.angle_gamma   90.00
#
_symmetry.space_group_name_H-M   'P 1'
#
loop_
_entity.id
_entity.type
_entity.pdbx_description
1 polymer ?
#
loop_
_entity_poly.entity_id
_entity_poly.type
_entity_poly.pdbx_seq_one_letter_code
_entity_poly.pdbx_strand_id
1 'polypeptide(L)'
;MQTHLFSRRPIVLSMQDIDSLTKDSPIALLNALYQCQDFVFVDSKNNPSLSDSNITQTFGYKSAFYLSFIANKDSLSNEYLQARKALYKTYQLIKQEQA
;
A
#
# COMPACT_ATOMS: atom_id res chain seq x y z
N MET A 1 -18.84 12.75 19.81
CA MET A 1 -17.40 13.04 19.97
C MET A 1 -16.61 11.79 19.58
N GLN A 2 -15.94 11.77 18.44
CA GLN A 2 -14.90 10.77 18.13
C GLN A 2 -13.76 11.46 17.37
N THR A 3 -12.70 11.74 18.10
CA THR A 3 -11.50 12.52 17.72
C THR A 3 -10.46 11.69 16.95
N HIS A 4 -10.85 10.59 16.31
CA HIS A 4 -9.88 9.68 15.68
C HIS A 4 -9.41 10.09 14.27
N LEU A 5 -10.04 11.10 13.66
CA LEU A 5 -9.66 11.59 12.33
C LEU A 5 -8.37 12.44 12.33
N PHE A 6 -7.94 12.98 13.49
CA PHE A 6 -6.79 13.88 13.60
C PHE A 6 -5.46 13.21 13.99
N SER A 7 -5.44 11.88 14.19
CA SER A 7 -4.24 11.18 14.68
C SER A 7 -3.48 10.41 13.61
N ARG A 8 -3.89 10.50 12.34
CA ARG A 8 -3.22 9.80 11.24
C ARG A 8 -2.21 10.72 10.58
N ARG A 9 -0.95 10.29 10.55
CA ARG A 9 0.13 11.00 9.88
C ARG A 9 0.65 10.18 8.69
N PRO A 10 1.00 10.81 7.56
CA PRO A 10 1.69 10.11 6.49
C PRO A 10 3.13 9.81 6.90
N ILE A 11 3.61 8.62 6.51
CA ILE A 11 5.04 8.29 6.44
C ILE A 11 5.35 8.09 4.96
N VAL A 12 6.33 8.85 4.46
CA VAL A 12 6.82 8.76 3.09
C VAL A 12 7.64 7.48 2.93
N LEU A 13 7.42 6.77 1.83
CA LEU A 13 8.14 5.57 1.45
C LEU A 13 9.34 5.92 0.58
N SER A 14 10.48 5.36 0.90
CA SER A 14 11.67 5.40 0.06
C SER A 14 11.58 4.36 -1.07
N MET A 15 12.43 4.50 -2.09
CA MET A 15 12.56 3.48 -3.14
C MET A 15 13.04 2.13 -2.58
N GLN A 16 13.84 2.13 -1.51
CA GLN A 16 14.30 0.92 -0.84
C GLN A 16 13.16 0.19 -0.14
N ASP A 17 12.23 0.94 0.48
CA ASP A 17 11.03 0.35 1.09
C ASP A 17 10.23 -0.42 0.03
N ILE A 18 10.04 0.17 -1.16
CA ILE A 18 9.33 -0.45 -2.29
C ILE A 18 10.06 -1.67 -2.85
N ASP A 19 11.39 -1.57 -3.02
CA ASP A 19 12.19 -2.67 -3.55
C ASP A 19 12.19 -3.88 -2.62
N SER A 20 12.11 -3.65 -1.31
CA SER A 20 12.05 -4.71 -0.30
C SER A 20 10.71 -5.46 -0.24
N LEU A 21 9.65 -4.94 -0.86
CA LEU A 21 8.31 -5.51 -0.72
C LEU A 21 8.23 -6.93 -1.29
N THR A 22 7.61 -7.82 -0.53
CA THR A 22 7.24 -9.17 -0.95
C THR A 22 5.72 -9.30 -0.85
N LYS A 23 5.15 -10.41 -1.33
CA LYS A 23 3.71 -10.69 -1.14
C LYS A 23 3.30 -10.72 0.34
N ASP A 24 4.25 -10.93 1.24
CA ASP A 24 4.05 -11.02 2.69
C ASP A 24 4.29 -9.72 3.45
N SER A 25 4.60 -8.64 2.74
CA SER A 25 4.70 -7.32 3.34
C SER A 25 3.37 -6.83 3.93
N PRO A 26 3.41 -5.91 4.92
CA PRO A 26 2.23 -5.30 5.49
C PRO A 26 1.24 -4.76 4.45
N ILE A 27 -0.06 -4.99 4.67
CA ILE A 27 -1.14 -4.62 3.73
C ILE A 27 -1.11 -3.15 3.35
N ALA A 28 -0.82 -2.24 4.30
CA ALA A 28 -0.70 -0.82 4.00
C ALA A 28 0.37 -0.52 2.94
N LEU A 29 1.52 -1.21 3.00
CA LEU A 29 2.59 -1.05 2.02
C LEU A 29 2.23 -1.68 0.67
N LEU A 30 1.57 -2.84 0.68
CA LEU A 30 1.05 -3.46 -0.54
C LEU A 30 -0.01 -2.59 -1.23
N ASN A 31 -0.86 -1.92 -0.46
CA ASN A 31 -1.84 -0.98 -0.98
C ASN A 31 -1.15 0.27 -1.54
N ALA A 32 -0.14 0.82 -0.86
CA ALA A 32 0.64 1.94 -1.38
C ALA A 32 1.32 1.59 -2.72
N LEU A 33 1.94 0.40 -2.80
CA LEU A 33 2.47 -0.15 -4.05
C LEU A 33 1.38 -0.26 -5.14
N TYR A 34 0.21 -0.81 -4.79
CA TYR A 34 -0.91 -0.95 -5.72
C TYR A 34 -1.39 0.41 -6.26
N GLN A 35 -1.53 1.40 -5.38
CA GLN A 35 -2.02 2.73 -5.75
C GLN A 35 -0.92 3.64 -6.32
N CYS A 36 0.33 3.17 -6.40
CA CYS A 36 1.49 3.99 -6.73
C CYS A 36 1.64 5.21 -5.80
N GLN A 37 1.28 5.07 -4.52
CA GLN A 37 1.37 6.12 -3.50
C GLN A 37 2.71 6.04 -2.77
N ASP A 38 3.38 7.19 -2.65
CA ASP A 38 4.66 7.37 -1.98
C ASP A 38 4.55 7.52 -0.46
N PHE A 39 3.41 7.15 0.13
CA PHE A 39 3.20 7.23 1.57
C PHE A 39 2.19 6.20 2.09
N VAL A 40 2.23 5.96 3.40
CA VAL A 40 1.18 5.27 4.15
C VAL A 40 0.74 6.10 5.35
N PHE A 41 -0.52 5.96 5.75
CA PHE A 41 -1.00 6.56 6.99
C PHE A 41 -0.74 5.66 8.18
N VAL A 42 -0.20 6.22 9.26
CA VAL A 42 0.00 5.54 10.54
C VAL A 42 -0.69 6.27 11.69
N ASP A 43 -0.99 5.55 12.76
CA ASP A 43 -1.46 6.13 14.02
C ASP A 43 -0.32 6.81 14.83
N SER A 44 -0.64 7.32 16.02
CA SER A 44 0.32 7.96 16.92
C SER A 44 1.40 7.01 17.48
N LYS A 45 1.21 5.70 17.35
CA LYS A 45 2.15 4.65 17.75
C LYS A 45 2.91 4.05 16.56
N ASN A 46 2.80 4.65 15.38
CA ASN A 46 3.36 4.18 14.11
C ASN A 46 2.78 2.85 13.58
N ASN A 47 1.60 2.44 14.04
CA ASN A 47 0.92 1.31 13.44
C ASN A 47 0.25 1.74 12.13
N PRO A 48 0.34 0.95 11.05
CA PRO A 48 -0.37 1.23 9.81
C PRO A 48 -1.87 1.36 10.03
N SER A 49 -2.47 2.38 9.41
CA SER A 49 -3.93 2.60 9.49
C SER A 49 -4.73 1.54 8.74
N LEU A 50 -4.08 0.79 7.84
CA LEU A 50 -4.66 -0.31 7.08
C LEU A 50 -3.98 -1.62 7.48
N SER A 51 -4.79 -2.61 7.88
CA SER A 51 -4.34 -3.91 8.39
C SER A 51 -5.37 -5.00 8.05
N ASP A 52 -5.05 -6.25 8.35
CA ASP A 52 -5.97 -7.38 8.16
C ASP A 52 -7.30 -7.19 8.89
N SER A 53 -7.29 -6.54 10.05
CA SER A 53 -8.50 -6.36 10.86
C SER A 53 -9.51 -5.38 10.27
N ASN A 54 -9.09 -4.50 9.35
CA ASN A 54 -9.97 -3.47 8.78
C ASN A 54 -9.99 -3.42 7.23
N ILE A 55 -9.23 -4.28 6.55
CA ILE A 55 -9.09 -4.27 5.09
C ILE A 55 -10.43 -4.47 4.38
N THR A 56 -11.25 -5.43 4.85
CA THR A 56 -12.57 -5.71 4.30
C THR A 56 -13.53 -4.54 4.50
N GLN A 57 -13.53 -3.91 5.67
CA GLN A 57 -14.38 -2.74 5.92
C GLN A 57 -13.99 -1.56 5.03
N THR A 58 -12.68 -1.41 4.77
CA THR A 58 -12.15 -0.29 4.00
C THR A 58 -12.42 -0.43 2.49
N PHE A 59 -12.23 -1.62 1.91
CA PHE A 59 -12.31 -1.82 0.46
C PHE A 59 -13.47 -2.71 -0.01
N GLY A 60 -14.06 -3.51 0.89
CA GLY A 60 -14.99 -4.57 0.53
C GLY A 60 -14.31 -5.74 -0.22
N TYR A 61 -15.00 -6.89 -0.23
CA TYR A 61 -14.49 -8.13 -0.82
C TYR A 61 -14.35 -8.10 -2.35
N LYS A 62 -15.02 -7.15 -3.02
CA LYS A 62 -15.04 -7.05 -4.49
C LYS A 62 -13.98 -6.12 -5.07
N SER A 63 -13.21 -5.41 -4.24
CA SER A 63 -12.18 -4.52 -4.76
C SER A 63 -11.06 -5.31 -5.44
N ALA A 64 -10.51 -4.75 -6.52
CA ALA A 64 -9.40 -5.37 -7.25
C ALA A 64 -8.16 -5.56 -6.36
N PHE A 65 -7.86 -4.59 -5.48
CA PHE A 65 -6.78 -4.73 -4.51
C PHE A 65 -7.02 -5.93 -3.57
N TYR A 66 -8.20 -6.03 -2.96
CA TYR A 66 -8.53 -7.13 -2.06
C TYR A 66 -8.42 -8.48 -2.77
N LEU A 67 -9.01 -8.60 -3.97
CA LEU A 67 -8.98 -9.84 -4.72
C LEU A 67 -7.54 -10.25 -5.10
N SER A 68 -6.70 -9.32 -5.53
CA SER A 68 -5.33 -9.63 -5.98
C SER A 68 -4.34 -9.84 -4.84
N PHE A 69 -4.36 -8.98 -3.80
CA PHE A 69 -3.32 -8.96 -2.78
C PHE A 69 -3.72 -9.64 -1.47
N ILE A 70 -5.01 -9.92 -1.27
CA ILE A 70 -5.53 -10.51 -0.02
C ILE A 70 -6.15 -11.88 -0.31
N ALA A 71 -7.24 -11.94 -1.06
CA ALA A 71 -7.99 -13.18 -1.29
C ALA A 71 -7.20 -14.22 -2.08
N ASN A 72 -6.46 -13.78 -3.11
CA ASN A 72 -5.66 -14.66 -3.97
C ASN A 72 -4.16 -14.41 -3.78
N LYS A 73 -3.74 -14.04 -2.56
CA LYS A 73 -2.34 -13.71 -2.25
C LYS A 73 -1.37 -14.84 -2.60
N ASP A 74 -1.77 -16.10 -2.44
CA ASP A 74 -0.92 -17.23 -2.80
C ASP A 74 -0.70 -17.37 -4.31
N SER A 75 -1.64 -16.88 -5.11
CA SER A 75 -1.53 -16.80 -6.57
C SER A 75 -0.83 -15.53 -7.06
N LEU A 76 -0.45 -14.61 -6.15
CA LEU A 76 0.31 -13.41 -6.50
C LEU A 76 1.73 -13.82 -6.91
N SER A 77 1.98 -13.83 -8.22
CA SER A 77 3.27 -14.22 -8.76
C SER A 77 4.34 -13.15 -8.50
N ASN A 78 5.61 -13.58 -8.47
CA ASN A 78 6.73 -12.66 -8.33
C ASN A 78 6.79 -11.70 -9.54
N GLU A 79 6.49 -12.19 -10.75
CA GLU A 79 6.46 -11.40 -11.97
C GLU A 79 5.45 -10.25 -11.87
N TYR A 80 4.24 -10.54 -11.39
CA TYR A 80 3.22 -9.49 -11.19
C TYR A 80 3.67 -8.48 -10.13
N LEU A 81 4.25 -8.95 -9.01
CA LEU A 81 4.76 -8.05 -7.97
C LEU A 81 5.87 -7.14 -8.50
N GLN A 82 6.82 -7.67 -9.29
CA GLN A 82 7.88 -6.89 -9.93
C GLN A 82 7.31 -5.89 -10.93
N ALA A 83 6.29 -6.27 -11.71
CA ALA A 83 5.61 -5.34 -12.61
C ALA A 83 4.95 -4.17 -11.86
N ARG A 84 4.37 -4.41 -10.67
CA ARG A 84 3.82 -3.33 -9.83
C ARG A 84 4.91 -2.41 -9.27
N LYS A 85 6.07 -2.94 -8.89
CA LYS A 85 7.24 -2.13 -8.48
C LYS A 85 7.75 -1.25 -9.63
N ALA A 86 7.86 -1.81 -10.84
CA ALA A 86 8.28 -1.06 -12.02
C ALA A 86 7.29 0.06 -12.36
N LEU A 87 5.99 -0.22 -12.29
CA LEU A 87 4.93 0.78 -12.48
C LEU A 87 5.03 1.90 -11.43
N TYR A 88 5.18 1.55 -10.15
CA TYR A 88 5.37 2.51 -9.07
C TYR A 88 6.54 3.47 -9.38
N LYS A 89 7.71 2.93 -9.73
CA LYS A 89 8.92 3.72 -10.00
C LYS A 89 8.70 4.69 -11.17
N THR A 90 8.07 4.19 -12.24
CA THR A 90 7.73 5.00 -13.42
C THR A 90 6.78 6.13 -13.04
N TYR A 91 5.74 5.85 -12.24
CA TYR A 91 4.78 6.85 -11.80
C TYR A 91 5.42 7.93 -10.93
N GLN A 92 6.31 7.55 -10.00
CA GLN A 92 7.03 8.53 -9.17
C GLN A 92 7.95 9.43 -9.99
N LEU A 93 8.65 8.87 -10.99
CA LEU A 93 9.48 9.67 -11.89
C LEU A 93 8.64 10.71 -12.64
N ILE A 94 7.51 10.28 -13.24
CA ILE A 94 6.61 11.19 -13.96
C ILE A 94 6.08 12.30 -13.04
N LYS A 95 5.70 11.96 -11.81
CA LYS A 95 5.20 12.92 -10.81
C LYS A 95 6.28 13.95 -10.44
N GLN A 96 7.55 13.55 -10.37
CA GLN A 96 8.68 14.46 -10.13
C GLN A 96 8.94 15.40 -11.31
N GLU A 97 8.84 14.91 -12.54
CA GLU A 97 9.05 15.72 -13.76
C GLU A 97 7.92 16.75 -13.97
N GLN A 98 6.75 16.54 -13.38
CA GLN A 98 5.59 17.43 -13.48
C GLN A 98 5.48 18.45 -12.32
N ALA A 99 6.34 18.36 -11.31
CA ALA A 99 6.33 19.23 -10.11
C ALA A 99 7.19 20.48 -10.29
#